data_AF-A0A5C3NVI1-F1
#
_entry.id   AF-A0A5C3NVI1-F1
#
_cell.length_a   1.000
_cell.length_b   1.000
_cell.length_c   1.000
_cell.angle_alpha   90.00
_cell.angle_beta   90.00
_cell.angle_gamma   90.00
#
_symmetry.space_group_name_H-M   'P 1'
#
loop_
_entity.id
_entity.type
_entity.pdbx_description
1 polymer ?
#
loop_
_entity_poly.entity_id
_entity_poly.type
_entity_poly.pdbx_seq_one_letter_code
_entity_poly.pdbx_strand_id
1 'polypeptide(L)'
;MNLPMTAPIFPAGKEPLPPGITEEEREAYFQAKKYERWMSVSMESCVAKTAIAGAGGFVIGSFFSLMSSSFAYEDPMLRQNLSTPQKAREIMKEMGRGMWRSGKGFGKVGALFAGIECVFESYRARNDMVNPIAAGFVAGGVLARNAGPKAVLGGGLAFAAFSAAIDLFLRRETADED
;
A
#
# COMPACT_ATOMS: atom_id res chain seq x y z
N MET A 1 9.76 18.83 40.55
CA MET A 1 8.38 19.26 40.84
C MET A 1 7.46 18.49 39.89
N ASN A 2 6.78 17.45 40.38
CA ASN A 2 5.74 16.76 39.60
C ASN A 2 4.43 17.51 39.84
N LEU A 3 3.98 18.27 38.83
CA LEU A 3 2.66 18.89 38.85
C LEU A 3 1.61 17.79 38.57
N PRO A 4 0.51 17.72 39.34
CA PRO A 4 -0.56 16.78 39.05
C PRO A 4 -1.17 17.12 37.68
N MET A 5 -1.41 16.10 36.85
CA MET A 5 -2.03 16.20 35.51
C MET A 5 -1.16 16.84 34.41
N THR A 6 0.17 16.90 34.58
CA THR A 6 1.10 17.16 33.46
C THR A 6 1.94 15.93 33.18
N ALA A 7 2.15 15.61 31.90
CA ALA A 7 3.12 14.58 31.53
C ALA A 7 4.49 14.95 32.15
N PRO A 8 5.16 14.01 32.84
CA PRO A 8 6.45 14.29 33.46
C PRO A 8 7.46 14.72 32.38
N ILE A 9 8.00 15.93 32.53
CA ILE A 9 8.98 16.48 31.61
C ILE A 9 10.35 15.93 32.02
N PHE A 10 10.87 14.98 31.24
CA PHE A 10 12.23 14.47 31.41
C PHE A 10 13.19 15.18 30.45
N PRO A 11 14.44 15.44 30.85
CA PRO A 11 15.46 15.90 29.92
C PRO A 11 15.73 14.81 28.87
N ALA A 12 15.95 15.22 27.62
CA ALA A 12 16.15 14.31 26.50
C ALA A 12 17.22 13.25 26.80
N GLY A 13 16.88 11.96 26.62
CA GLY A 13 17.75 10.82 26.89
C GLY A 13 17.67 10.22 28.30
N LYS A 14 17.04 10.91 29.26
CA LYS A 14 16.79 10.41 30.64
C LYS A 14 15.34 10.02 30.90
N GLU A 15 14.59 9.70 29.85
CA GLU A 15 13.23 9.17 29.99
C GLU A 15 13.26 7.83 30.76
N PRO A 16 12.25 7.56 31.61
CA PRO A 16 12.11 6.27 32.27
C PRO A 16 11.90 5.17 31.22
N LEU A 17 12.68 4.11 31.31
CA LEU A 17 12.55 2.93 30.46
C LEU A 17 11.32 2.11 30.88
N PRO A 18 10.64 1.42 29.95
CA PRO A 18 9.57 0.50 30.30
C PRO A 18 10.13 -0.69 31.13
N PRO A 19 9.29 -1.30 31.98
CA PRO A 19 9.73 -2.36 32.88
C PRO A 19 10.31 -3.54 32.10
N GLY A 20 11.55 -3.95 32.43
CA GLY A 20 12.23 -5.10 31.82
C GLY A 20 13.36 -4.76 30.85
N ILE A 21 13.57 -3.50 30.47
CA ILE A 21 14.67 -3.07 29.59
C ILE A 21 15.87 -2.59 30.42
N THR A 22 17.06 -3.08 30.11
CA THR A 22 18.32 -2.69 30.78
C THR A 22 18.86 -1.35 30.24
N GLU A 23 19.74 -0.68 31.00
CA GLU A 23 20.38 0.59 30.57
C GLU A 23 21.19 0.42 29.27
N GLU A 24 21.68 -0.77 28.95
CA GLU A 24 22.43 -1.06 27.71
C GLU A 24 21.50 -1.12 26.49
N GLU A 25 20.28 -1.60 26.66
CA GLU A 25 19.25 -1.68 25.61
C GLU A 25 18.53 -0.35 25.39
N ARG A 26 18.82 0.66 26.22
CA ARG A 26 18.27 2.02 26.13
C ARG A 26 18.46 2.61 24.74
N GLU A 27 19.64 2.46 24.15
CA GLU A 27 19.94 3.00 22.82
C GLU A 27 19.13 2.29 21.73
N ALA A 28 19.04 0.97 21.77
CA ALA A 28 18.23 0.18 20.84
C ALA A 28 16.74 0.50 20.99
N TYR A 29 16.25 0.68 22.22
CA TYR A 29 14.88 1.07 22.52
C TYR A 29 14.55 2.48 22.01
N PHE A 30 15.43 3.46 22.21
CA PHE A 30 15.25 4.81 21.66
C PHE A 30 15.34 4.83 20.13
N GLN A 31 16.19 4.00 19.53
CA GLN A 31 16.22 3.81 18.08
C GLN A 31 14.90 3.22 17.59
N ALA A 32 14.41 2.15 18.20
CA ALA A 32 13.13 1.52 17.86
C ALA A 32 11.95 2.51 18.00
N LYS A 33 11.87 3.26 19.09
CA LYS A 33 10.85 4.29 19.33
C LYS A 33 10.97 5.46 18.34
N LYS A 34 12.18 5.82 17.94
CA LYS A 34 12.42 6.79 16.86
C LYS A 34 11.91 6.24 15.53
N TYR A 35 12.23 4.99 15.18
CA TYR A 35 11.70 4.34 13.99
C TYR A 35 10.17 4.25 14.01
N GLU A 36 9.57 3.88 15.13
CA GLU A 36 8.12 3.83 15.32
C GLU A 36 7.50 5.21 15.09
N ARG A 37 8.08 6.27 15.67
CA ARG A 37 7.61 7.64 15.45
C ARG A 37 7.78 8.10 14.01
N TRP A 38 8.88 7.74 13.36
CA TRP A 38 9.07 8.03 11.93
C TRP A 38 8.08 7.26 11.06
N MET A 39 7.77 6.01 11.42
CA MET A 39 6.76 5.19 10.75
C MET A 39 5.36 5.79 10.95
N SER A 40 4.99 6.17 12.18
CA SER A 40 3.68 6.74 12.48
C SER A 40 3.45 8.06 11.75
N VAL A 41 4.44 8.97 11.79
CA VAL A 41 4.37 10.24 11.05
C VAL A 41 4.30 10.01 9.53
N SER A 42 4.96 8.96 9.04
CA SER A 42 4.87 8.56 7.62
C SER A 42 3.49 8.00 7.27
N MET A 43 2.85 7.25 8.15
CA MET A 43 1.52 6.69 7.90
C MET A 43 0.40 7.72 8.08
N GLU A 44 0.60 8.73 8.92
CA GLU A 44 -0.32 9.89 9.05
C GLU A 44 -0.27 10.82 7.84
N SER A 45 0.83 10.80 7.08
CA SER A 45 1.00 11.67 5.92
C SER A 45 0.32 11.08 4.68
N CYS A 46 -0.68 11.75 4.12
CA CYS A 46 -1.37 11.30 2.91
C CYS A 46 -0.42 11.07 1.71
N VAL A 47 0.63 11.90 1.59
CA VAL A 47 1.63 11.75 0.53
C VAL A 47 2.40 10.43 0.69
N ALA A 48 2.83 10.12 1.90
CA ALA A 48 3.56 8.90 2.18
C ALA A 48 2.65 7.67 2.11
N LYS A 49 1.41 7.71 2.65
CA LYS A 49 0.40 6.64 2.49
C LYS A 49 0.15 6.33 1.01
N THR A 50 -0.02 7.37 0.19
CA THR A 50 -0.19 7.25 -1.27
C THR A 50 1.05 6.67 -1.96
N ALA A 51 2.24 7.15 -1.62
CA ALA A 51 3.49 6.71 -2.23
C ALA A 51 3.79 5.23 -1.90
N ILE A 52 3.62 4.85 -0.64
CA ILE A 52 3.82 3.47 -0.17
C ILE A 52 2.80 2.54 -0.84
N ALA A 53 1.51 2.91 -0.86
CA ALA A 53 0.49 2.10 -1.53
C ALA A 53 0.72 2.00 -3.05
N GLY A 54 1.16 3.08 -3.69
CA GLY A 54 1.53 3.08 -5.09
C GLY A 54 2.74 2.21 -5.40
N ALA A 55 3.78 2.27 -4.55
CA ALA A 55 4.95 1.41 -4.67
C ALA A 55 4.61 -0.06 -4.42
N GLY A 56 3.82 -0.36 -3.40
CA GLY A 56 3.33 -1.71 -3.11
C GLY A 56 2.51 -2.27 -4.26
N GLY A 57 1.58 -1.48 -4.81
CA GLY A 57 0.81 -1.85 -6.00
C GLY A 57 1.71 -2.09 -7.22
N PHE A 58 2.75 -1.27 -7.42
CA PHE A 58 3.70 -1.47 -8.51
C PHE A 58 4.45 -2.80 -8.37
N VAL A 59 4.96 -3.10 -7.18
CA VAL A 59 5.67 -4.35 -6.90
C VAL A 59 4.76 -5.55 -7.18
N ILE A 60 3.57 -5.56 -6.57
CA ILE A 60 2.60 -6.64 -6.74
C ILE A 60 2.21 -6.81 -8.22
N GLY A 61 1.89 -5.73 -8.92
CA GLY A 61 1.52 -5.78 -10.33
C GLY A 61 2.67 -6.23 -11.25
N SER A 62 3.90 -5.85 -10.92
CA SER A 62 5.10 -6.30 -11.65
C SER A 62 5.36 -7.79 -11.43
N PHE A 63 5.17 -8.28 -10.22
CA PHE A 63 5.28 -9.70 -9.87
C PHE A 63 4.23 -10.53 -10.60
N PHE A 64 2.96 -10.10 -10.59
CA PHE A 64 1.89 -10.79 -11.32
C PHE A 64 2.18 -10.85 -12.83
N SER A 65 2.73 -9.79 -13.42
CA SER A 65 3.09 -9.79 -14.84
C SER A 65 4.28 -10.70 -15.15
N LEU A 66 5.27 -10.75 -14.27
CA LEU A 66 6.41 -11.67 -14.38
C LEU A 66 5.92 -13.11 -14.37
N MET A 67 5.13 -13.48 -13.37
CA MET A 67 4.57 -14.81 -13.23
C MET A 67 3.73 -15.20 -14.46
N SER A 68 2.88 -14.31 -14.97
CA SER A 68 2.12 -14.56 -16.19
C SER A 68 3.02 -14.73 -17.42
N SER A 69 4.09 -13.95 -17.54
CA SER A 69 5.04 -14.09 -18.66
C SER A 69 5.84 -15.39 -18.62
N SER A 70 6.12 -15.93 -17.42
CA SER A 70 6.80 -17.21 -17.26
C SER A 70 5.97 -18.37 -17.81
N PHE A 71 4.65 -18.38 -17.59
CA PHE A 71 3.77 -19.42 -18.12
C PHE A 71 3.51 -19.30 -19.62
N ALA A 72 3.46 -18.08 -20.15
CA ALA A 72 3.28 -17.86 -21.59
C ALA A 72 4.51 -18.24 -22.43
N TYR A 73 5.67 -18.47 -21.81
CA TYR A 73 6.93 -18.75 -22.50
C TYR A 73 7.14 -20.25 -22.81
N GLU A 74 6.30 -21.15 -22.29
CA GLU A 74 6.39 -22.59 -22.60
C GLU A 74 5.98 -22.95 -24.03
N ASP A 75 5.62 -21.99 -24.90
CA ASP A 75 5.39 -22.25 -26.33
C ASP A 75 6.67 -22.05 -27.16
N PRO A 76 7.38 -23.12 -27.56
CA PRO A 76 8.65 -23.06 -28.29
C PRO A 76 8.52 -22.57 -29.74
N MET A 77 7.30 -22.37 -30.25
CA MET A 77 7.06 -22.02 -31.65
C MET A 77 7.23 -20.53 -31.96
N LEU A 78 7.25 -19.64 -30.96
CA LEU A 78 7.13 -18.20 -31.23
C LEU A 78 8.41 -17.56 -31.81
N ARG A 79 9.62 -18.13 -31.61
CA ARG A 79 10.89 -17.48 -32.00
C ARG A 79 12.04 -18.43 -32.38
N GLN A 80 11.82 -19.36 -33.31
CA GLN A 80 12.86 -20.31 -33.72
C GLN A 80 14.11 -19.65 -34.36
N ASN A 81 14.01 -18.48 -35.01
CA ASN A 81 15.05 -17.94 -35.91
C ASN A 81 16.01 -16.86 -35.36
N LEU A 82 16.16 -16.67 -34.04
CA LEU A 82 17.09 -15.69 -33.45
C LEU A 82 18.31 -16.35 -32.80
N SER A 83 19.47 -15.68 -32.80
CA SER A 83 20.66 -16.14 -32.05
C SER A 83 20.41 -16.10 -30.53
N THR A 84 21.01 -17.02 -29.78
CA THR A 84 20.83 -17.16 -28.31
C THR A 84 20.95 -15.85 -27.51
N PRO A 85 21.92 -14.94 -27.76
CA PRO A 85 21.98 -13.67 -27.03
C PRO A 85 20.89 -12.68 -27.44
N GLN A 86 20.45 -12.69 -28.71
CA GLN A 86 19.37 -11.83 -29.18
C GLN A 86 18.01 -12.30 -28.64
N LYS A 87 17.80 -13.62 -28.50
CA LYS A 87 16.64 -14.22 -27.84
C LYS A 87 16.53 -13.74 -26.39
N ALA A 88 17.60 -13.92 -25.60
CA ALA A 88 17.61 -13.50 -24.21
C ALA A 88 17.32 -12.00 -24.04
N ARG A 89 17.88 -11.15 -24.92
CA ARG A 89 17.65 -9.71 -24.90
C ARG A 89 16.21 -9.33 -25.23
N GLU A 90 15.60 -9.96 -26.23
CA GLU A 90 14.22 -9.66 -26.61
C GLU A 90 13.23 -10.14 -25.54
N ILE A 91 13.49 -11.30 -24.93
CA ILE A 91 12.70 -11.84 -23.81
C ILE A 91 12.75 -10.89 -22.61
N MET A 92 13.94 -10.49 -22.19
CA MET A 92 14.10 -9.56 -21.08
C MET A 92 13.39 -8.22 -21.37
N LYS A 93 13.43 -7.76 -22.62
CA LYS A 93 12.77 -6.52 -23.05
C LYS A 93 11.24 -6.65 -23.02
N GLU A 94 10.68 -7.77 -23.46
CA GLU A 94 9.24 -8.03 -23.42
C GLU A 94 8.73 -8.22 -21.99
N MET A 95 9.43 -9.04 -21.19
CA MET A 95 9.13 -9.21 -19.77
C MET A 95 9.18 -7.87 -19.03
N GLY A 96 10.25 -7.09 -19.21
CA GLY A 96 10.39 -5.77 -18.60
C GLY A 96 9.29 -4.79 -19.02
N ARG A 97 8.89 -4.81 -20.30
CA ARG A 97 7.77 -3.97 -20.78
C ARG A 97 6.43 -4.41 -20.19
N GLY A 98 6.22 -5.72 -20.05
CA GLY A 98 5.05 -6.31 -19.38
C GLY A 98 4.98 -5.89 -17.92
N MET A 99 6.07 -6.11 -17.17
CA MET A 99 6.22 -5.68 -15.77
C MET A 99 5.92 -4.20 -15.60
N TRP A 100 6.50 -3.35 -16.44
CA TRP A 100 6.30 -1.90 -16.36
C TRP A 100 4.84 -1.51 -16.62
N ARG A 101 4.20 -2.09 -17.65
CA ARG A 101 2.80 -1.81 -17.97
C ARG A 101 1.87 -2.23 -16.84
N SER A 102 2.05 -3.45 -16.32
CA SER A 102 1.23 -4.01 -15.25
C SER A 102 1.48 -3.28 -13.93
N GLY A 103 2.73 -3.15 -13.52
CA GLY A 103 3.13 -2.42 -12.31
C GLY A 103 2.63 -0.98 -12.32
N LYS A 104 2.72 -0.26 -13.43
CA LYS A 104 2.14 1.09 -13.55
C LYS A 104 0.61 1.09 -13.39
N GLY A 105 -0.08 0.05 -13.86
CA GLY A 105 -1.53 -0.12 -13.67
C GLY A 105 -1.88 -0.28 -12.20
N PHE A 106 -1.34 -1.30 -11.54
CA PHE A 106 -1.60 -1.58 -10.13
C PHE A 106 -1.11 -0.47 -9.19
N GLY A 107 0.04 0.14 -9.48
CA GLY A 107 0.54 1.28 -8.72
C GLY A 107 -0.38 2.49 -8.79
N LYS A 108 -1.01 2.76 -9.95
CA LYS A 108 -2.03 3.82 -10.06
C LYS A 108 -3.27 3.50 -9.23
N VAL A 109 -3.72 2.25 -9.23
CA VAL A 109 -4.88 1.81 -8.44
C VAL A 109 -4.60 2.00 -6.96
N GLY A 110 -3.47 1.49 -6.46
CA GLY A 110 -3.07 1.60 -5.06
C GLY A 110 -2.88 3.04 -4.61
N ALA A 111 -2.21 3.86 -5.41
CA ALA A 111 -2.01 5.29 -5.12
C ALA A 111 -3.34 6.06 -5.08
N LEU A 112 -4.23 5.85 -6.07
CA LEU A 112 -5.53 6.53 -6.09
C LEU A 112 -6.40 6.15 -4.90
N PHE A 113 -6.48 4.86 -4.59
CA PHE A 113 -7.27 4.37 -3.45
C PHE A 113 -6.78 4.99 -2.14
N ALA A 114 -5.50 4.80 -1.80
CA ALA A 114 -4.92 5.26 -0.55
C ALA A 114 -4.94 6.80 -0.41
N GLY A 115 -4.73 7.52 -1.51
CA GLY A 115 -4.81 8.98 -1.52
C GLY A 115 -6.22 9.49 -1.24
N ILE A 116 -7.23 8.93 -1.91
CA ILE A 116 -8.62 9.33 -1.71
C ILE A 116 -9.10 8.96 -0.30
N GLU A 117 -8.77 7.76 0.17
CA GLU A 117 -9.08 7.32 1.54
C GLU A 117 -8.47 8.27 2.57
N CYS A 118 -7.21 8.66 2.41
CA CYS A 118 -6.57 9.60 3.32
C CYS A 118 -7.24 10.98 3.32
N VAL A 119 -7.72 11.46 2.17
CA VAL A 119 -8.48 12.72 2.10
C VAL A 119 -9.80 12.59 2.86
N PHE A 120 -10.53 11.49 2.70
CA PHE A 120 -11.78 11.25 3.46
C PHE A 120 -11.53 11.14 4.96
N GLU A 121 -10.49 10.41 5.36
CA GLU A 121 -10.08 10.24 6.75
C GLU A 121 -9.67 11.59 7.37
N SER A 122 -8.87 12.39 6.66
CA SER A 122 -8.47 13.74 7.09
C SER A 122 -9.65 14.70 7.20
N TYR A 123 -10.64 14.57 6.31
CA TYR A 123 -11.82 15.44 6.32
C TYR A 123 -12.82 15.07 7.42
N ARG A 124 -13.04 13.77 7.68
CA ARG A 124 -14.00 13.29 8.69
C ARG A 124 -13.39 13.12 10.08
N ALA A 125 -12.05 13.09 10.19
CA ALA A 125 -11.30 12.79 11.42
C ALA A 125 -11.76 11.50 12.12
N ARG A 126 -12.17 10.50 11.32
CA ARG A 126 -12.70 9.20 11.76
C ARG A 126 -12.14 8.14 10.82
N ASN A 127 -11.73 6.98 11.32
CA ASN A 127 -11.35 5.82 10.53
C ASN A 127 -12.45 4.74 10.68
N ASP A 128 -13.46 4.79 9.80
CA ASP A 128 -14.61 3.88 9.79
C ASP A 128 -14.70 3.12 8.45
N MET A 129 -15.57 2.11 8.37
CA MET A 129 -15.84 1.34 7.13
C MET A 129 -16.33 2.22 5.96
N VAL A 130 -16.86 3.42 6.23
CA VAL A 130 -17.40 4.29 5.18
C VAL A 130 -16.27 4.88 4.35
N ASN A 131 -15.12 5.18 4.96
CA ASN A 131 -13.96 5.73 4.26
C ASN A 131 -13.44 4.82 3.13
N PRO A 132 -13.07 3.55 3.36
CA PRO A 132 -12.58 2.68 2.29
C PRO A 132 -13.65 2.39 1.23
N ILE A 133 -14.93 2.30 1.61
CA ILE A 133 -16.03 2.09 0.65
C ILE A 133 -16.21 3.31 -0.26
N ALA A 134 -16.27 4.51 0.31
CA ALA A 134 -16.39 5.75 -0.44
C ALA A 134 -15.14 6.00 -1.31
N ALA A 135 -13.95 5.76 -0.76
CA ALA A 135 -12.71 5.84 -1.50
C ALA A 135 -12.66 4.85 -2.66
N GLY A 136 -13.09 3.60 -2.44
CA GLY A 136 -13.25 2.58 -3.47
C GLY A 136 -14.18 3.06 -4.59
N PHE A 137 -15.37 3.56 -4.25
CA PHE A 137 -16.33 4.07 -5.23
C PHE A 137 -15.74 5.18 -6.11
N VAL A 138 -15.10 6.17 -5.48
CA VAL A 138 -14.50 7.31 -6.19
C VAL A 138 -13.32 6.85 -7.03
N ALA A 139 -12.41 6.03 -6.47
CA ALA A 139 -11.25 5.52 -7.19
C ALA A 139 -11.66 4.68 -8.42
N GLY A 140 -12.61 3.76 -8.25
CA GLY A 140 -13.16 2.94 -9.34
C GLY A 140 -13.84 3.78 -10.42
N GLY A 141 -14.61 4.80 -10.03
CA GLY A 141 -15.21 5.75 -10.95
C GLY A 141 -14.18 6.57 -11.73
N VAL A 142 -13.14 7.09 -11.05
CA VAL A 142 -12.06 7.87 -11.67
C VAL A 142 -11.26 7.02 -12.67
N LEU A 143 -10.98 5.76 -12.35
CA LEU A 143 -10.29 4.84 -13.26
C LEU A 143 -11.12 4.55 -14.52
N ALA A 144 -12.44 4.43 -14.38
CA ALA A 144 -13.35 4.15 -15.48
C ALA A 144 -13.85 5.40 -16.23
N ARG A 145 -13.37 6.60 -15.89
CA ARG A 145 -13.85 7.88 -16.45
C ARG A 145 -13.88 7.97 -17.97
N ASN A 146 -12.95 7.29 -18.66
CA ASN A 146 -12.86 7.31 -20.12
C ASN A 146 -13.73 6.24 -20.81
N ALA A 147 -14.33 5.32 -20.05
CA ALA A 147 -15.14 4.23 -20.57
C ALA A 147 -16.66 4.54 -20.58
N GLY A 148 -17.04 5.78 -20.25
CA GLY A 148 -18.41 6.26 -20.26
C GLY A 148 -19.14 6.10 -18.91
N PRO A 149 -20.34 6.70 -18.76
CA PRO A 149 -21.02 6.83 -17.47
C PRO A 149 -21.43 5.50 -16.85
N LYS A 150 -21.82 4.51 -17.67
CA LYS A 150 -22.15 3.17 -17.18
C LYS A 150 -20.93 2.47 -16.59
N ALA A 151 -19.77 2.65 -17.21
CA ALA A 151 -18.52 2.08 -16.71
C ALA A 151 -18.04 2.78 -15.44
N VAL A 152 -18.24 4.10 -15.31
CA VAL A 152 -17.96 4.86 -14.08
C VAL A 152 -18.78 4.32 -12.91
N LEU A 153 -20.10 4.17 -13.10
CA LEU A 153 -20.97 3.64 -12.06
C LEU A 153 -20.66 2.18 -11.74
N GLY A 154 -20.48 1.34 -12.76
CA GLY A 154 -20.14 -0.07 -12.59
C GLY A 154 -18.79 -0.26 -11.89
N GLY A 155 -17.76 0.49 -12.31
CA GLY A 155 -16.44 0.47 -11.71
C GLY A 155 -16.43 0.99 -10.28
N GLY A 156 -17.18 2.06 -10.00
CA GLY A 156 -17.35 2.57 -8.64
C GLY A 156 -18.04 1.55 -7.73
N LEU A 157 -19.15 0.95 -8.15
CA LEU A 157 -19.85 -0.07 -7.35
C LEU A 157 -18.97 -1.30 -7.10
N ALA A 158 -18.23 -1.77 -8.11
CA ALA A 158 -17.34 -2.92 -7.98
C ALA A 158 -16.22 -2.64 -6.97
N PHE A 159 -15.56 -1.48 -7.06
CA PHE A 159 -14.50 -1.11 -6.11
C PHE A 159 -15.06 -0.86 -4.71
N ALA A 160 -16.23 -0.23 -4.58
CA ALA A 160 -16.88 -0.05 -3.28
C ALA A 160 -17.19 -1.39 -2.60
N ALA A 161 -17.75 -2.35 -3.35
CA ALA A 161 -18.04 -3.69 -2.84
C ALA A 161 -16.77 -4.45 -2.46
N PHE A 162 -15.72 -4.38 -3.29
CA PHE A 162 -14.43 -4.99 -2.98
C PHE A 162 -13.80 -4.39 -1.73
N SER A 163 -13.78 -3.06 -1.61
CA SER A 163 -13.28 -2.36 -0.42
C SER A 163 -14.09 -2.71 0.83
N ALA A 164 -15.42 -2.82 0.73
CA ALA A 164 -16.25 -3.28 1.84
C ALA A 164 -15.88 -4.70 2.29
N ALA A 165 -15.68 -5.62 1.33
CA ALA A 165 -15.34 -7.00 1.62
C ALA A 165 -13.97 -7.14 2.30
N ILE A 166 -12.96 -6.40 1.80
CA ILE A 166 -11.62 -6.41 2.39
C ILE A 166 -11.61 -5.76 3.77
N ASP A 167 -12.25 -4.61 3.94
CA ASP A 167 -12.30 -3.92 5.24
C ASP A 167 -13.07 -4.75 6.28
N LEU A 168 -14.14 -5.44 5.88
CA LEU A 168 -14.84 -6.40 6.74
C LEU A 168 -13.96 -7.60 7.11
N PHE A 169 -13.20 -8.14 6.16
CA PHE A 169 -12.29 -9.25 6.40
C PHE A 169 -11.19 -8.86 7.39
N LEU A 170 -10.50 -7.74 7.16
CA LEU A 170 -9.43 -7.26 8.04
C LEU A 170 -9.93 -6.90 9.45
N ARG A 171 -11.11 -6.28 9.56
CA ARG A 171 -11.71 -5.96 10.87
C ARG A 171 -12.24 -7.20 11.60
N ARG A 172 -12.62 -8.25 10.89
CA ARG A 172 -13.06 -9.51 11.50
C ARG A 172 -11.91 -10.18 12.24
N GLU A 173 -10.72 -10.22 11.65
CA GLU A 173 -9.55 -10.85 12.29
C GLU A 173 -9.12 -10.14 13.59
N THR A 174 -9.35 -8.83 13.71
CA THR A 174 -9.05 -8.08 14.95
C THR A 174 -10.04 -8.29 16.09
N ALA A 175 -11.17 -8.98 15.86
CA ALA A 175 -12.24 -9.11 16.85
C ALA A 175 -12.14 -10.38 17.74
N ASP A 176 -11.18 -11.28 17.48
CA ASP A 176 -11.07 -12.58 18.16
C ASP A 176 -9.82 -12.69 19.09
N GLU A 177 -9.30 -11.59 19.63
CA GLU A 177 -8.28 -11.60 20.71
C GLU A 177 -8.87 -11.28 22.11
N ASP A 178 -9.99 -11.92 22.46
CA ASP A 178 -10.51 -12.02 23.83
C ASP A 178 -10.81 -13.49 24.21
#